data_AF-A0AAD5GLV3-F1
#
_entry.id   AF-A0AAD5GLV3-F1
#
_cell.length_a   1.000
_cell.length_b   1.000
_cell.length_c   1.000
_cell.angle_alpha   90.00
_cell.angle_beta   90.00
_cell.angle_gamma   90.00
#
_symmetry.space_group_name_H-M   'P 1'
#
loop_
_entity.id
_entity.type
_entity.pdbx_description
1 polymer ?
#
loop_
_entity_poly.entity_id
_entity_poly.type
_entity_poly.pdbx_seq_one_letter_code
_entity_poly.pdbx_strand_id
1 'polypeptide(L)'
;MPYADLSFAEVSSAVVHQNLRPNIPKCCPSSFENILKKCWDAKPDKRPEMEEVVKLLEAIDTSKGGGMVPEDEATGCFCICRRRRGP
;
A
#
# COMPACT_ATOMS: atom_id res chain seq x y z
N MET A 1 5.30 -13.56 -0.66
CA MET A 1 4.80 -13.33 0.72
C MET A 1 5.73 -12.31 1.38
N PRO A 2 5.23 -11.31 2.12
CA PRO A 2 6.11 -10.35 2.81
C PRO A 2 7.02 -11.07 3.82
N TYR A 3 8.26 -10.58 3.96
CA TYR A 3 9.30 -11.11 4.87
C TYR A 3 9.72 -12.56 4.59
N ALA A 4 9.93 -12.91 3.32
CA ALA A 4 10.31 -14.27 2.91
C ALA A 4 11.70 -14.71 3.42
N ASP A 5 12.53 -13.76 3.84
CA ASP A 5 13.88 -13.92 4.36
C ASP A 5 13.93 -14.13 5.88
N LEU A 6 12.83 -13.91 6.60
CA LEU A 6 12.76 -14.00 8.05
C LEU A 6 11.99 -15.24 8.51
N SER A 7 12.45 -15.89 9.58
CA SER A 7 11.68 -16.94 10.24
C SER A 7 10.47 -16.38 11.00
N PHE A 8 9.49 -17.24 11.30
CA PHE A 8 8.29 -16.84 12.06
C PHE A 8 8.62 -16.17 13.40
N ALA A 9 9.63 -16.68 14.11
CA ALA A 9 10.07 -16.13 15.39
C ALA A 9 10.68 -14.73 15.22
N GLU A 10 11.50 -14.54 14.19
CA GLU A 10 12.11 -13.26 13.85
C GLU A 10 11.07 -12.23 13.43
N VAL A 11 10.13 -12.60 12.56
CA VAL A 11 9.02 -11.73 12.14
C VAL A 11 8.19 -11.31 13.35
N SER A 12 7.81 -12.26 14.20
CA SER A 12 7.00 -11.98 15.39
C SER A 12 7.71 -10.99 16.33
N SER A 13 9.00 -11.21 16.59
CA SER A 13 9.80 -10.31 17.42
C SER A 13 9.95 -8.93 16.80
N ALA A 14 10.22 -8.85 15.49
CA ALA A 14 10.40 -7.58 14.78
C ALA A 14 9.09 -6.77 14.70
N VAL A 15 7.94 -7.42 14.51
CA VAL A 15 6.62 -6.77 14.50
C VAL A 15 6.29 -6.12 15.85
N VAL A 16 6.60 -6.81 16.96
CA VAL A 16 6.29 -6.34 18.32
C VAL A 16 7.31 -5.33 18.84
N HIS A 17 8.60 -5.63 18.72
CA HIS A 17 9.66 -4.83 19.35
C HIS A 17 10.22 -3.74 18.43
N GLN A 18 10.24 -3.98 17.12
CA GLN A 18 10.84 -3.05 16.14
C GLN A 18 9.78 -2.32 15.31
N ASN A 19 8.49 -2.57 15.57
CA ASN A 19 7.37 -2.03 14.79
C ASN A 19 7.53 -2.29 13.29
N LEU A 20 8.05 -3.47 12.92
CA LEU A 20 8.20 -3.86 11.53
C LEU A 20 6.83 -3.86 10.84
N ARG A 21 6.68 -3.07 9.77
CA ARG A 21 5.49 -3.00 8.91
C ARG A 21 5.90 -3.00 7.45
N PRO A 22 5.07 -3.51 6.52
CA PRO A 22 5.41 -3.51 5.11
C PRO A 22 5.59 -2.09 4.57
N ASN A 23 6.48 -1.91 3.59
CA ASN A 23 6.57 -0.65 2.88
C ASN A 23 5.30 -0.44 2.03
N ILE A 24 4.74 0.76 2.08
CA ILE A 24 3.53 1.09 1.31
C ILE A 24 3.99 1.59 -0.07
N PRO A 25 3.60 0.91 -1.18
CA PRO A 25 4.01 1.31 -2.52
C PRO A 25 3.59 2.75 -2.85
N LYS A 26 4.38 3.46 -3.66
CA LYS A 26 4.11 4.86 -4.04
C LYS A 26 2.84 5.04 -4.89
N CYS A 27 2.32 3.97 -5.48
CA CYS A 27 1.06 3.96 -6.22
C CYS A 27 -0.18 3.85 -5.30
N CYS A 28 0.02 3.65 -4.00
CA CYS A 28 -1.07 3.59 -3.03
C CYS A 28 -1.72 4.97 -2.86
N PRO A 29 -3.06 5.09 -3.00
CA PRO A 29 -3.76 6.32 -2.65
C PRO A 29 -3.50 6.70 -1.19
N SER A 30 -3.26 7.98 -0.93
CA SER A 30 -2.95 8.47 0.43
C SER A 30 -4.06 8.17 1.44
N SER A 31 -5.32 8.15 0.99
CA SER A 31 -6.48 7.75 1.81
C SER A 31 -6.35 6.32 2.31
N PHE A 32 -5.90 5.40 1.45
CA PHE A 32 -5.70 4.00 1.81
C PHE A 32 -4.46 3.82 2.69
N GLU A 33 -3.36 4.52 2.37
CA GLU A 33 -2.15 4.54 3.19
C GLU A 33 -2.44 4.94 4.65
N ASN A 34 -3.27 5.97 4.85
CA ASN A 34 -3.66 6.43 6.18
C ASN A 34 -4.47 5.38 6.94
N ILE A 35 -5.35 4.64 6.26
CA ILE A 35 -6.12 3.55 6.88
C ILE A 35 -5.18 2.42 7.32
N LEU A 36 -4.25 2.00 6.45
CA LEU A 36 -3.24 1.00 6.80
C LEU A 36 -2.44 1.40 8.04
N LYS A 37 -1.97 2.66 8.10
CA LYS A 37 -1.22 3.19 9.25
C LYS A 37 -2.03 3.16 10.55
N LYS A 38 -3.31 3.53 10.50
CA LYS A 38 -4.21 3.49 11.67
C LYS A 38 -4.43 2.05 12.15
N CYS A 39 -4.69 1.12 11.23
CA CYS A 39 -4.91 -0.29 11.57
C CYS A 39 -3.65 -0.95 12.17
N TRP A 40 -2.46 -0.52 11.74
CA TRP A 40 -1.17 -1.07 12.17
C TRP A 40 -0.48 -0.30 13.29
N ASP A 41 -1.18 0.64 13.96
CA ASP A 41 -0.60 1.42 15.06
C ASP A 41 -0.02 0.49 16.15
N ALA A 42 1.12 0.91 16.69
CA ALA A 42 1.83 0.21 17.75
C ALA A 42 0.97 0.10 19.02
N LYS A 43 0.16 1.13 19.28
CA LYS A 43 -0.76 1.17 20.41
C LYS A 43 -2.10 0.54 20.01
N PRO A 44 -2.57 -0.51 20.71
CA PRO A 44 -3.83 -1.15 20.38
C PRO A 44 -5.02 -0.19 20.51
N ASP A 45 -5.00 0.74 21.47
CA ASP A 45 -6.09 1.70 21.72
C ASP A 45 -6.30 2.71 20.59
N LYS A 46 -5.31 2.85 19.70
CA LYS A 46 -5.40 3.75 18.54
C LYS A 46 -5.97 3.06 17.31
N ARG A 47 -6.16 1.74 17.35
CA ARG A 47 -6.66 0.99 16.22
C ARG A 47 -8.17 1.24 16.12
N PRO A 48 -8.67 1.56 14.92
CA PRO A 48 -10.10 1.77 14.71
C PRO A 48 -10.87 0.47 14.86
N GLU A 49 -12.13 0.60 15.26
CA GLU A 49 -13.09 -0.51 15.22
C GLU A 49 -13.36 -0.93 13.79
N MET A 50 -13.73 -2.20 13.59
CA MET A 50 -13.94 -2.74 12.23
C MET A 50 -15.04 -1.97 11.48
N GLU A 51 -16.07 -1.50 12.18
CA GLU A 51 -17.12 -0.67 11.59
C GLU A 51 -16.58 0.67 11.05
N GLU A 52 -15.64 1.29 11.77
CA GLU A 52 -14.98 2.51 11.30
C GLU A 52 -14.09 2.23 10.09
N VAL A 53 -13.36 1.10 10.10
CA VAL A 53 -12.53 0.68 8.97
C VAL A 53 -13.37 0.50 7.70
N VAL A 54 -14.54 -0.17 7.79
CA VAL A 54 -15.44 -0.33 6.63
C VAL A 54 -15.87 1.04 6.10
N LYS A 55 -16.33 1.95 6.97
CA LYS A 55 -16.71 3.31 6.57
C LYS A 55 -15.57 4.08 5.90
N LEU A 56 -14.35 3.96 6.43
CA LEU A 56 -13.17 4.60 5.86
C LEU A 56 -12.82 4.03 4.48
N LEU A 57 -12.96 2.72 4.28
CA LEU A 57 -12.72 2.05 3.00
C LEU A 57 -13.78 2.40 1.95
N GLU A 58 -15.05 2.43 2.33
CA GLU A 58 -16.16 2.81 1.44
C GLU A 58 -16.06 4.28 0.99
N ALA A 59 -15.47 5.14 1.83
CA ALA A 59 -15.24 6.55 1.50
C ALA A 59 -14.08 6.77 0.50
N ILE A 60 -13.31 5.73 0.14
CA ILE A 60 -12.22 5.87 -0.82
C ILE A 60 -12.78 5.95 -2.24
N ASP A 61 -12.53 7.08 -2.90
CA ASP A 61 -12.84 7.24 -4.32
C ASP A 61 -11.86 6.42 -5.19
N THR A 62 -12.31 5.26 -5.64
CA THR A 62 -11.54 4.37 -6.52
C THR A 62 -11.51 4.86 -7.97
N SER A 63 -12.32 5.87 -8.35
CA SER A 63 -12.33 6.43 -9.71
C SER A 63 -11.05 7.17 -10.09
N LYS A 64 -10.27 7.60 -9.07
CA LYS A 64 -8.97 8.27 -9.23
C LYS A 64 -7.79 7.29 -9.16
N GLY A 65 -8.04 6.00 -8.94
CA GLY A 65 -7.01 4.98 -8.90
C GLY A 65 -6.45 4.73 -10.30
N GLY A 66 -5.26 5.29 -10.58
CA GLY A 66 -4.42 4.74 -11.64
C GLY A 66 -4.10 3.30 -11.26
N GLY A 67 -4.39 2.34 -12.14
CA GLY A 67 -4.27 0.91 -11.85
C GLY A 67 -2.92 0.53 -11.21
N MET A 68 -2.91 -0.59 -10.47
CA MET A 68 -1.68 -1.11 -9.86
C MET A 68 -0.67 -1.42 -10.99
N VAL A 69 0.36 -0.59 -11.12
CA VAL A 69 1.49 -0.89 -12.01
C VAL A 69 2.30 -2.01 -11.34
N PRO A 70 2.58 -3.12 -12.04
CA PRO A 70 3.41 -4.20 -11.52
C PRO A 70 4.78 -3.67 -11.09
N GLU A 71 5.34 -4.21 -10.00
CA GLU A 71 6.60 -3.77 -9.40
C GLU A 71 7.84 -3.95 -10.32
N ASP A 72 7.67 -4.56 -11.51
CA ASP A 72 8.73 -4.86 -12.47
C ASP A 72 8.88 -3.84 -13.63
N GLU A 73 8.03 -2.83 -13.78
CA GLU A 73 8.16 -1.88 -14.91
C GLU A 73 8.88 -0.59 -14.52
N ALA A 74 10.20 -0.69 -14.32
CA ALA A 74 11.06 0.47 -14.37
C ALA A 74 11.20 0.96 -15.83
N THR A 75 10.90 2.24 -16.02
CA THR A 75 11.41 3.10 -17.13
C THR A 75 10.61 3.12 -18.43
N GLY A 76 9.71 4.12 -18.54
CA GLY A 76 9.23 4.62 -19.82
C GLY A 76 8.62 6.02 -19.69
N CYS A 77 9.36 7.06 -20.10
CA CYS A 77 8.82 8.42 -20.32
C CYS A 77 7.58 8.30 -21.21
N PHE A 78 6.39 8.58 -20.68
CA PHE A 78 5.14 8.59 -21.46
C PHE A 78 5.03 9.89 -22.28
N CYS A 79 6.06 10.10 -23.09
CA CYS A 79 6.30 11.27 -23.92
C CYS A 79 6.11 10.92 -25.41
N ILE A 80 5.71 9.67 -25.73
CA ILE A 80 5.69 9.14 -27.11
C ILE A 80 4.28 9.01 -27.69
N CYS A 81 3.26 9.65 -27.11
CA CYS A 81 2.01 9.93 -27.83
C CYS A 81 2.20 11.12 -28.79
N ARG A 82 3.01 10.94 -29.85
CA ARG A 82 2.91 11.69 -31.12
C ARG A 82 3.90 11.10 -32.15
N ARG A 83 3.32 10.60 -33.26
CA ARG A 83 3.96 10.05 -34.49
C ARG A 83 4.34 8.57 -34.31
N ARG A 84 3.61 7.61 -34.90
CA ARG A 84 3.45 7.43 -36.35
C ARG A 84 2.08 6.83 -36.69
N ARG A 85 1.37 7.51 -37.58
CA ARG A 85 0.15 7.09 -38.27
C ARG A 85 0.58 6.56 -39.65
N GLY A 86 0.48 5.24 -39.85
CA GLY A 86 0.53 4.53 -41.15
C GLY A 86 1.79 4.68 -42.02
N PRO A 87 1.85 4.01 -43.18
CA PRO A 87 0.89 3.04 -43.75
C PRO A 87 1.04 1.61 -43.23
#